data_AF-A0A8T8C510-F1
#
_entry.id   AF-A0A8T8C510-F1
#
_cell.length_a   1.000
_cell.length_b   1.000
_cell.length_c   1.000
_cell.angle_alpha   90.00
_cell.angle_beta   90.00
_cell.angle_gamma   90.00
#
_symmetry.space_group_name_H-M   'P 1'
#
loop_
_entity.id
_entity.type
_entity.pdbx_description
1 polymer ?
#
loop_
_entity_poly.entity_id
_entity_poly.type
_entity_poly.pdbx_seq_one_letter_code
_entity_poly.pdbx_strand_id
1 'polypeptide(L)' 'MELLSVEIKLLHLLHTGQPVVKGEDVHTLRQLIARGYAAGVDASDGDGDEYIEVRLTPSGREIASDLQIDE' A
#
# COMPACT_ATOMS: atom_id res chain seq x y z
N MET A 1 -9.72 3.72 -13.63
CA MET A 1 -9.09 4.62 -12.66
C MET A 1 -7.62 4.29 -12.72
N GLU A 2 -6.76 5.21 -13.14
CA GLU A 2 -5.32 4.93 -13.30
C GLU A 2 -4.60 5.11 -11.97
N LEU A 3 -3.73 4.16 -11.61
CA LEU A 3 -2.85 4.26 -10.45
C LEU A 3 -1.61 5.08 -10.81
N LEU A 4 -1.13 5.88 -9.86
CA LEU A 4 0.15 6.57 -10.01
C LEU A 4 1.31 5.58 -9.89
N SER A 5 2.46 5.89 -10.52
CA SER A 5 3.65 5.04 -10.44
C SER A 5 4.13 4.79 -9.00
N VAL A 6 3.89 5.73 -8.08
CA VAL A 6 4.21 5.58 -6.65
C VAL A 6 3.26 4.60 -5.95
N GLU A 7 1.99 4.58 -6.32
CA GLU A 7 1.00 3.63 -5.80
C GLU A 7 1.31 2.21 -6.27
N ILE A 8 1.70 2.06 -7.55
CA ILE A 8 2.12 0.77 -8.14
C ILE A 8 3.35 0.20 -7.40
N LYS A 9 4.38 1.03 -7.18
CA LYS A 9 5.58 0.62 -6.44
C LYS A 9 5.24 0.15 -5.03
N LEU A 10 4.39 0.88 -4.33
CA LEU A 10 3.99 0.52 -2.98
C LEU A 10 3.15 -0.77 -2.96
N LEU A 11 2.24 -0.98 -3.92
CA LEU A 11 1.51 -2.23 -4.07
C LEU A 11 2.43 -3.43 -4.25
N HIS A 12 3.49 -3.31 -5.08
CA HIS A 12 4.49 -4.37 -5.23
C HIS A 12 5.26 -4.64 -3.93
N LEU A 13 5.70 -3.60 -3.21
CA LEU A 13 6.38 -3.76 -1.92
C LEU A 13 5.50 -4.45 -0.87
N LEU A 14 4.21 -4.13 -0.83
CA LEU A 14 3.26 -4.79 0.06
C LEU A 14 2.96 -6.22 -0.38
N HIS A 15 2.98 -6.49 -1.68
CA HIS A 15 2.81 -7.84 -2.24
C HIS A 15 3.97 -8.76 -1.88
N THR A 16 5.20 -8.25 -1.80
CA THR A 16 6.38 -9.00 -1.34
C THR A 16 6.41 -9.25 0.17
N GLY A 17 5.38 -8.77 0.90
CA GLY A 17 5.17 -9.08 2.31
C GLY A 17 5.77 -8.06 3.26
N GLN A 18 6.05 -6.82 2.82
CA GLN A 18 6.50 -5.76 3.72
C GLN A 18 5.35 -5.34 4.66
N PRO A 19 5.46 -5.55 5.99
CA PRO A 19 4.33 -5.35 6.90
C PRO A 19 4.32 -3.95 7.54
N VAL A 20 5.29 -3.09 7.20
CA VAL A 20 5.48 -1.78 7.82
C VAL A 20 5.73 -0.73 6.73
N VAL A 21 5.05 0.41 6.85
CA VAL A 21 5.17 1.57 5.96
C VAL A 21 5.36 2.81 6.81
N LYS A 22 6.36 3.65 6.49
CA LYS A 22 6.69 4.86 7.27
C LYS A 22 7.06 6.03 6.35
N GLY A 23 7.04 7.24 6.89
CA GLY A 23 7.53 8.43 6.19
C GLY A 23 6.71 8.77 4.94
N GLU A 24 7.38 9.03 3.81
CA GLU A 24 6.70 9.51 2.59
C GLU A 24 5.68 8.50 2.03
N ASP A 25 5.95 7.20 2.19
CA ASP A 25 5.09 6.14 1.68
C ASP A 25 3.75 6.06 2.40
N VAL A 26 3.63 6.65 3.60
CA VAL A 26 2.36 6.65 4.35
C VAL A 26 1.29 7.47 3.64
N HIS A 27 1.67 8.56 2.96
CA HIS A 27 0.72 9.32 2.16
C HIS A 27 0.11 8.44 1.06
N THR A 28 0.96 7.70 0.33
CA THR A 28 0.55 6.77 -0.72
C THR A 28 -0.27 5.62 -0.14
N LEU A 29 0.14 5.05 1.00
CA LEU A 29 -0.61 3.99 1.67
C LEU A 29 -2.03 4.44 2.05
N ARG A 30 -2.18 5.66 2.57
CA ARG A 30 -3.49 6.21 2.92
C ARG A 30 -4.41 6.34 1.72
N GLN A 31 -3.88 6.69 0.54
CA GLN A 31 -4.65 6.70 -0.70
C GLN A 31 -5.10 5.28 -1.09
N LEU A 32 -4.20 4.29 -0.99
CA LEU A 32 -4.52 2.89 -1.25
C LEU A 32 -5.57 2.34 -0.27
N ILE A 33 -5.49 2.71 1.02
CA ILE A 33 -6.50 2.35 2.04
C ILE A 33 -7.84 3.01 1.71
N ALA A 34 -7.85 4.30 1.38
CA ALA A 34 -9.08 5.02 1.01
C ALA A 34 -9.76 4.44 -0.24
N ARG A 35 -8.97 3.87 -1.16
CA ARG A 35 -9.45 3.16 -2.35
C ARG A 35 -9.83 1.69 -2.09
N GLY A 36 -9.54 1.16 -0.89
CA GLY A 36 -9.83 -0.23 -0.52
C GLY A 36 -8.83 -1.26 -1.04
N TYR A 37 -7.64 -0.85 -1.47
CA TYR A 37 -6.58 -1.73 -1.98
C TYR A 37 -5.63 -2.22 -0.88
N ALA A 38 -5.50 -1.47 0.21
CA ALA A 38 -4.67 -1.84 1.35
C ALA A 38 -5.43 -1.68 2.67
N ALA A 39 -4.90 -2.30 3.71
CA ALA A 39 -5.32 -2.09 5.10
C ALA A 39 -4.06 -2.12 5.99
N GLY A 40 -4.09 -1.38 7.09
CA GLY A 40 -3.02 -1.35 8.08
C GLY A 40 -3.51 -0.70 9.37
N VAL A 41 -2.69 -0.80 10.41
CA VAL A 41 -2.94 -0.18 11.72
C VAL A 41 -2.04 1.05 11.83
N ASP A 42 -2.64 2.21 12.08
CA ASP A 42 -1.88 3.42 12.39
C ASP A 42 -1.18 3.22 13.74
N ALA A 43 0.15 3.22 13.72
CA ALA A 43 0.99 3.05 14.92
C ALA A 43 1.75 4.32 15.27
N SER A 44 1.46 5.42 14.58
CA SER A 44 2.09 6.70 14.88
C SER A 44 1.64 7.22 16.26
N ASP A 45 2.59 7.81 16.99
CA ASP A 45 2.30 8.51 18.24
C ASP A 45 1.98 9.99 17.94
N GLY A 46 1.00 10.22 17.03
CA GLY A 46 0.46 11.55 16.72
C GLY A 46 0.44 11.93 15.25
N ASP A 47 1.61 12.02 14.61
CA ASP A 47 1.76 12.64 13.28
C ASP A 47 1.28 11.78 12.10
N GLY A 48 0.93 10.51 12.33
CA GLY A 48 0.38 9.68 11.28
C GLY A 48 1.41 9.24 10.24
N ASP A 49 2.68 9.10 10.63
CA ASP A 49 3.81 8.81 9.75
C ASP A 49 4.25 7.33 9.79
N GLU A 50 3.48 6.45 10.45
CA GLU A 50 3.77 5.03 10.54
C GLU A 50 2.49 4.18 10.52
N TYR A 51 2.50 3.13 9.68
CA TYR A 51 1.52 2.05 9.68
C TYR A 51 2.23 0.70 9.85
N ILE A 52 1.67 -0.14 10.72
CA ILE A 52 2.09 -1.53 10.94
C ILE A 52 0.99 -2.50 10.49
N GLU A 53 1.34 -3.79 10.45
CA GLU A 53 0.43 -4.87 10.03
C GLU A 53 -0.20 -4.58 8.66
N VAL A 54 0.56 -3.90 7.79
CA VAL A 54 0.08 -3.49 6.48
C VAL A 54 -0.05 -4.71 5.58
N ARG A 55 -1.20 -4.81 4.92
CA ARG A 55 -1.53 -5.91 4.02
C ARG A 55 -2.40 -5.42 2.87
N LEU A 56 -2.24 -6.08 1.73
CA LEU A 56 -3.15 -5.89 0.61
C LEU A 56 -4.52 -6.51 0.91
N THR A 57 -5.58 -5.85 0.43
CA THR A 57 -6.92 -6.46 0.35
C THR A 57 -6.95 -7.45 -0.83
N PRO A 58 -8.02 -8.26 -1.00
CA PRO A 58 -8.16 -9.09 -2.20
C PRO A 58 -8.05 -8.28 -3.50
N SER A 59 -8.69 -7.10 -3.57
CA SER A 59 -8.62 -6.21 -4.73
C SER A 59 -7.22 -5.63 -4.95
N GLY A 60 -6.52 -5.22 -3.87
CA GLY A 60 -5.14 -4.75 -4.00
C GLY A 60 -4.17 -5.84 -4.46
N ARG A 61 -4.40 -7.10 -4.08
CA ARG A 61 -3.61 -8.24 -4.56
C ARG A 61 -3.82 -8.51 -6.04
N GLU A 62 -5.07 -8.49 -6.49
CA GLU A 62 -5.39 -8.70 -7.91
C GLU A 62 -4.68 -7.67 -8.78
N ILE A 63 -4.75 -6.39 -8.40
CA ILE A 63 -4.08 -5.31 -9.12
C ILE A 63 -2.55 -5.48 -9.07
N ALA A 64 -1.98 -5.77 -7.89
CA ALA A 64 -0.54 -5.97 -7.77
C ALA A 64 -0.04 -7.16 -8.60
N SER A 65 -0.84 -8.22 -8.75
CA SER A 65 -0.51 -9.38 -9.58
C SER A 65 -0.70 -9.10 -11.08
N ASP A 66 -1.71 -8.33 -11.48
CA ASP A 66 -1.92 -7.91 -12.88
C ASP A 66 -0.77 -7.04 -13.38
N LEU A 67 -0.27 -6.14 -12.52
CA LEU A 67 0.87 -5.27 -12.81
C LEU A 67 2.22 -6.01 -12.95
N GLN A 68 2.33 -7.25 -12.46
CA GLN A 68 3.52 -8.10 -12.68
C GLN A 68 3.54 -8.79 -14.05
N ILE A 69 2.42 -8.79 -14.79
CA ILE A 69 2.32 -9.47 -16.09
C ILE A 69 2.87 -8.60 -17.24
N ASP A 70 3.16 -7.33 -16.98
CA ASP A 70 3.68 -6.35 -17.96
C ASP A 70 5.23 -6.22 -17.97
N GLU A 71 5.98 -7.18 -17.39
CA GLU A 71 7.46 -7.27 -17.51
C GLU A 71 7.94 -8.20 -18.64
#